data_AF-R5IBF3-F1
#
_entry.id   AF-R5IBF3-F1
#
_cell.length_a   1.000
_cell.length_b   1.000
_cell.length_c   1.000
_cell.angle_alpha   90.00
_cell.angle_beta   90.00
_cell.angle_gamma   90.00
#
_symmetry.space_group_name_H-M   'P 1'
#
loop_
_entity.id
_entity.type
_entity.pdbx_description
1 polymer ?
#
loop_
_entity_poly.entity_id
_entity_poly.type
_entity_poly.pdbx_seq_one_letter_code
_entity_poly.pdbx_strand_id
1 'polypeptide(L)'
;MVHEDYWIINKMDYPHSIHSVAKHRRFSSREEAEAYLLRRFKNVVKAEPQYIGGRFFQDETETVFQSTKSYMRGVPRGERVPVLYAIHHCVFDHYPYDADVLELNDSTIRTMKEAYRQIRIAEIYAGHVEWVMSGDDGEDTVRERLKEDLVAFEKEYASKDWTDFHNDFDEYDEWFEEEISCRHSLWM
;
A
#
# COMPACT_ATOMS: atom_id res chain seq x y z
N MET A 1 9.23 -15.85 -3.81
CA MET A 1 8.66 -16.32 -2.52
C MET A 1 7.29 -16.91 -2.81
N VAL A 2 6.91 -18.05 -2.23
CA VAL A 2 5.50 -18.47 -2.22
C VAL A 2 4.87 -17.73 -1.06
N HIS A 3 4.01 -16.77 -1.36
CA HIS A 3 3.30 -16.06 -0.31
C HIS A 3 2.08 -16.89 0.09
N GLU A 4 1.95 -17.14 1.40
CA GLU A 4 0.85 -17.92 1.95
C GLU A 4 -0.44 -17.11 1.94
N ASP A 5 -1.55 -17.79 1.66
CA ASP A 5 -2.90 -17.26 1.82
C ASP A 5 -3.11 -16.71 3.23
N TYR A 6 -3.86 -15.62 3.34
CA TYR A 6 -4.13 -15.00 4.62
C TYR A 6 -5.57 -14.53 4.73
N TRP A 7 -6.03 -14.35 5.97
CA TRP A 7 -7.37 -13.87 6.26
C TRP A 7 -7.31 -12.49 6.88
N ILE A 8 -8.30 -11.66 6.54
CA ILE A 8 -8.51 -10.34 7.13
C ILE A 8 -9.95 -10.21 7.65
N ILE A 9 -10.14 -9.29 8.59
CA ILE A 9 -11.46 -8.98 9.13
C ILE A 9 -11.83 -7.56 8.72
N ASN A 10 -12.86 -7.47 7.89
CA ASN A 10 -13.45 -6.23 7.44
C ASN A 10 -14.64 -5.86 8.31
N LYS A 11 -14.84 -4.56 8.54
CA LYS A 11 -15.96 -3.98 9.26
C LYS A 11 -16.66 -2.99 8.35
N MET A 12 -17.99 -3.08 8.34
CA MET A 12 -18.86 -2.13 7.68
C MET A 12 -19.76 -1.47 8.73
N ASP A 13 -19.44 -0.23 9.08
CA ASP A 13 -20.26 0.64 9.94
C ASP A 13 -20.92 1.79 9.17
N TYR A 14 -20.69 1.85 7.85
CA TYR A 14 -21.34 2.75 6.91
C TYR A 14 -21.61 2.00 5.60
N PRO A 15 -22.75 2.20 4.90
CA PRO A 15 -23.14 1.43 3.71
C PRO A 15 -22.13 1.38 2.56
N HIS A 16 -21.25 2.38 2.46
CA HIS A 16 -20.28 2.54 1.37
C HIS A 16 -18.84 2.57 1.88
N SER A 17 -18.60 2.12 3.12
CA SER A 17 -17.27 2.15 3.72
C SER A 17 -16.94 0.82 4.37
N ILE A 18 -15.84 0.23 3.91
CA ILE A 18 -15.28 -1.00 4.46
C ILE A 18 -13.92 -0.66 5.08
N HIS A 19 -13.73 -1.08 6.32
CA HIS A 19 -12.49 -0.86 7.06
C HIS A 19 -11.96 -2.15 7.64
N SER A 20 -10.64 -2.39 7.51
CA SER A 20 -10.01 -3.48 8.25
C SER A 20 -10.06 -3.19 9.76
N VAL A 21 -10.56 -4.15 10.53
CA VAL A 21 -10.68 -4.09 11.99
C VAL A 21 -9.32 -4.00 12.66
N ALA A 22 -8.34 -4.68 12.10
CA ALA A 22 -6.99 -4.76 12.61
C ALA A 22 -6.04 -4.38 11.47
N LYS A 23 -5.87 -3.07 11.27
CA LYS A 23 -4.95 -2.50 10.27
C LYS A 23 -3.63 -3.27 10.34
N HIS A 24 -3.23 -3.87 9.22
CA HIS A 24 -2.00 -4.66 9.03
C HIS A 24 -1.94 -6.04 9.71
N ARG A 25 -2.96 -6.48 10.46
CA ARG A 25 -2.99 -7.85 11.00
C ARG A 25 -3.56 -8.82 9.96
N ARG A 26 -2.77 -9.83 9.65
CA ARG A 26 -3.13 -10.98 8.82
C ARG A 26 -3.28 -12.20 9.73
N PHE A 27 -4.28 -13.02 9.46
CA PHE A 27 -4.50 -14.29 10.16
C PHE A 27 -4.10 -15.44 9.25
N SER A 28 -3.53 -16.50 9.81
CA SER A 28 -3.09 -17.67 9.03
C SER A 28 -4.21 -18.66 8.74
N SER A 29 -5.36 -18.52 9.41
CA SER A 29 -6.55 -19.30 9.12
C SER A 29 -7.84 -18.53 9.42
N ARG A 30 -8.94 -19.01 8.83
CA ARG A 30 -10.29 -18.51 9.09
C ARG A 30 -10.69 -18.66 10.56
N GLU A 31 -10.33 -19.79 11.19
CA GLU A 31 -10.66 -20.07 12.59
C GLU A 31 -9.96 -19.09 13.54
N GLU A 32 -8.71 -18.72 13.24
CA GLU A 32 -7.96 -17.73 14.02
C GLU A 32 -8.63 -16.36 13.93
N ALA A 33 -9.02 -15.93 12.72
CA ALA A 33 -9.73 -14.68 12.50
C ALA A 33 -11.09 -14.65 13.22
N GLU A 34 -11.85 -15.74 13.16
CA GLU A 34 -13.14 -15.87 13.87
C GLU A 34 -12.97 -15.80 15.38
N ALA A 35 -12.01 -16.55 15.93
CA ALA A 35 -11.70 -16.52 17.36
C ALA A 35 -11.29 -15.11 17.82
N TYR A 36 -10.50 -14.40 17.01
CA TYR A 36 -10.12 -13.02 17.28
C TYR A 36 -11.34 -12.09 17.30
N LEU A 37 -12.22 -12.19 16.29
CA LEU A 37 -13.43 -11.37 16.18
C LEU A 37 -14.35 -11.57 17.39
N LEU A 38 -14.66 -12.83 17.73
CA LEU A 38 -15.55 -13.16 18.84
C LEU A 38 -14.96 -12.78 20.20
N ARG A 39 -13.63 -12.92 20.38
CA ARG A 39 -12.94 -12.47 21.59
C ARG A 39 -12.95 -10.95 21.73
N ARG A 40 -12.72 -10.22 20.63
CA ARG A 40 -12.62 -8.75 20.62
C ARG A 40 -13.98 -8.08 20.77
N PHE A 41 -15.01 -8.64 20.15
CA PHE A 41 -16.37 -8.10 20.11
C PHE A 41 -17.38 -9.09 20.69
N LYS A 42 -17.68 -8.94 21.99
CA LYS A 42 -18.60 -9.83 22.73
C LYS A 42 -20.07 -9.75 22.28
N ASN A 43 -20.40 -8.77 21.44
CA ASN A 43 -21.75 -8.47 20.97
C ASN A 43 -21.90 -8.75 19.47
N VAL A 44 -21.14 -9.71 18.95
CA VAL A 44 -21.14 -10.11 17.54
C VAL A 44 -21.61 -11.56 17.45
N VAL A 45 -22.51 -11.82 16.51
CA VAL A 45 -23.08 -13.15 16.21
C VAL A 45 -23.04 -13.38 14.71
N LYS A 46 -23.17 -14.63 14.26
CA LYS A 46 -23.30 -14.91 12.81
C LYS A 46 -24.47 -14.13 12.23
N ALA A 47 -24.25 -13.52 11.05
CA ALA A 47 -25.23 -12.65 10.45
C ALA A 47 -26.46 -13.42 9.97
N GLU A 48 -27.61 -12.76 9.98
CA GLU A 48 -28.81 -13.29 9.34
C GLU A 48 -28.61 -13.42 7.82
N PRO A 49 -29.23 -14.42 7.16
CA PRO A 49 -29.04 -14.66 5.72
C PRO A 49 -29.32 -13.44 4.84
N GLN A 50 -30.21 -12.54 5.26
CA GLN A 50 -30.53 -11.30 4.54
C GLN A 50 -29.37 -10.29 4.42
N TYR A 51 -28.31 -10.46 5.21
CA TYR A 51 -27.10 -9.64 5.16
C TYR A 51 -25.93 -10.32 4.44
N ILE A 52 -26.15 -11.53 3.93
CA ILE A 52 -25.16 -12.33 3.20
C ILE A 52 -25.47 -12.20 1.70
N GLY A 53 -24.49 -11.79 0.90
CA GLY A 53 -24.62 -11.64 -0.56
C GLY A 53 -25.26 -10.33 -1.03
N GLY A 54 -24.66 -9.74 -2.07
CA GLY A 54 -25.21 -8.68 -2.93
C GLY A 54 -25.34 -7.27 -2.34
N ARG A 55 -25.90 -7.09 -1.13
CA ARG A 55 -26.26 -5.76 -0.60
C ARG A 55 -25.12 -5.04 0.14
N PHE A 56 -24.31 -5.79 0.88
CA PHE A 56 -23.25 -5.23 1.73
C PHE A 56 -21.91 -5.89 1.44
N PHE A 57 -21.85 -7.22 1.50
CA PHE A 57 -20.72 -8.01 1.03
C PHE A 57 -21.16 -8.75 -0.24
N GLN A 58 -20.38 -8.59 -1.31
CA GLN A 58 -20.70 -9.15 -2.62
C GLN A 58 -20.28 -10.62 -2.75
N ASP A 59 -19.32 -11.05 -1.94
CA ASP A 59 -18.79 -12.40 -1.96
C ASP A 59 -19.60 -13.32 -1.04
N GLU A 60 -20.30 -14.27 -1.64
CA GLU A 60 -21.13 -15.26 -0.95
C GLU A 60 -20.31 -16.29 -0.15
N THR A 61 -18.99 -16.34 -0.38
CA THR A 61 -18.06 -17.23 0.35
C THR A 61 -17.58 -16.65 1.68
N GLU A 62 -17.80 -15.35 1.91
CA GLU A 62 -17.38 -14.66 3.13
C GLU A 62 -18.20 -15.06 4.35
N THR A 63 -17.51 -15.15 5.51
CA THR A 63 -18.21 -15.35 6.78
C THR A 63 -18.65 -14.02 7.35
N VAL A 64 -19.95 -13.73 7.26
CA VAL A 64 -20.49 -12.47 7.78
C VAL A 64 -21.02 -12.64 9.19
N PHE A 65 -20.71 -11.67 10.04
CA PHE A 65 -21.19 -11.51 11.40
C PHE A 65 -21.86 -10.15 11.56
N GLN A 66 -22.86 -10.08 12.45
CA GLN A 66 -23.58 -8.86 12.76
C GLN A 66 -23.43 -8.49 14.23
N SER A 67 -23.40 -7.18 14.49
CA SER A 67 -23.46 -6.66 15.85
C SER A 67 -24.88 -6.68 16.39
N THR A 68 -25.05 -7.10 17.65
CA THR A 68 -26.34 -7.06 18.36
C THR A 68 -26.62 -5.73 19.05
N LYS A 69 -25.62 -4.83 19.13
CA LYS A 69 -25.73 -3.56 19.87
C LYS A 69 -25.44 -2.32 19.03
N SER A 70 -24.80 -2.49 17.87
CA SER A 70 -24.36 -1.39 17.02
C SER A 70 -25.02 -1.46 15.67
N TYR A 71 -25.40 -0.30 15.14
CA TYR A 71 -26.05 -0.15 13.84
C TYR A 71 -25.21 0.77 12.94
N MET A 72 -25.26 0.54 11.64
CA MET A 72 -24.57 1.36 10.65
C MET A 72 -25.08 2.79 10.66
N ARG A 73 -24.19 3.74 10.40
CA ARG A 73 -24.52 5.15 10.22
C ARG A 73 -24.80 5.43 8.74
N GLY A 74 -25.61 6.46 8.46
CA GLY A 74 -25.84 6.91 7.08
C GLY A 74 -26.66 5.98 6.19
N VAL A 75 -27.33 4.97 6.77
CA VAL A 75 -28.29 4.15 6.03
C VAL A 75 -29.48 5.03 5.61
N PRO A 76 -29.79 5.13 4.30
CA PRO A 76 -30.94 5.90 3.84
C PRO A 76 -32.25 5.38 4.42
N ARG A 77 -33.28 6.23 4.50
CA ARG A 77 -34.65 5.87 4.88
C ARG A 77 -34.83 5.37 6.32
N GLY A 78 -33.85 5.56 7.20
CA GLY A 78 -33.96 5.26 8.64
C GLY A 78 -33.95 3.76 8.97
N GLU A 79 -33.56 2.92 8.03
CA GLU A 79 -33.41 1.49 8.27
C GLU A 79 -32.29 1.22 9.28
N ARG A 80 -32.55 0.32 10.23
CA ARG A 80 -31.58 -0.06 11.27
C ARG A 80 -30.83 -1.32 10.85
N VAL A 81 -29.82 -1.14 10.02
CA VAL A 81 -28.90 -2.21 9.62
C VAL A 81 -27.83 -2.37 10.71
N PRO A 82 -27.60 -3.58 11.26
CA PRO A 82 -26.54 -3.80 12.24
C PRO A 82 -25.15 -3.55 11.62
N VAL A 83 -24.16 -3.17 12.43
CA VAL A 83 -22.76 -3.14 11.97
C VAL A 83 -22.36 -4.57 11.60
N LEU A 84 -21.83 -4.74 10.39
CA LEU A 84 -21.43 -6.04 9.88
C LEU A 84 -19.92 -6.20 9.91
N TYR A 85 -19.48 -7.43 10.07
CA TYR A 85 -18.08 -7.84 9.99
C TYR A 85 -17.98 -9.01 9.02
N ALA A 86 -17.00 -9.01 8.12
CA ALA A 86 -16.75 -10.11 7.21
C ALA A 86 -15.32 -10.62 7.39
N ILE A 87 -15.17 -11.94 7.43
CA ILE A 87 -13.87 -12.60 7.32
C ILE A 87 -13.65 -12.90 5.85
N HIS A 88 -12.66 -12.25 5.25
CA HIS A 88 -12.31 -12.36 3.84
C HIS A 88 -11.02 -13.15 3.68
N HIS A 89 -10.98 -14.02 2.66
CA HIS A 89 -9.81 -14.79 2.28
C HIS A 89 -9.02 -14.01 1.23
N CYS A 90 -7.80 -13.63 1.55
CA CYS A 90 -6.89 -12.95 0.65
C CYS A 90 -5.85 -13.94 0.13
N VAL A 91 -5.90 -14.20 -1.17
CA VAL A 91 -4.82 -14.90 -1.87
C VAL A 91 -3.77 -13.85 -2.23
N PHE A 92 -2.51 -14.12 -1.90
CA PHE A 92 -1.43 -13.22 -2.28
C PHE A 92 -1.32 -13.20 -3.82
N ASP A 93 -1.02 -12.04 -4.40
CA ASP A 93 -1.01 -11.86 -5.86
C ASP A 93 -2.39 -12.01 -6.53
N HIS A 94 -3.48 -11.77 -5.79
CA HIS A 94 -4.83 -11.59 -6.34
C HIS A 94 -5.46 -10.35 -5.72
N TYR A 95 -5.96 -9.45 -6.56
CA TYR A 95 -6.71 -8.30 -6.07
C TYR A 95 -8.08 -8.78 -5.55
N PRO A 96 -8.63 -8.19 -4.47
CA PRO A 96 -10.00 -8.52 -4.06
C PRO A 96 -10.99 -8.30 -5.22
N TYR A 97 -12.05 -9.11 -5.29
CA TYR A 97 -13.13 -9.09 -6.29
C TYR A 97 -12.85 -9.75 -7.65
N ASP A 98 -11.99 -10.78 -7.72
CA ASP A 98 -11.62 -11.44 -8.98
C ASP A 98 -11.17 -10.43 -10.06
N ALA A 99 -10.69 -9.26 -9.64
CA ALA A 99 -10.04 -8.35 -10.55
C ALA A 99 -8.70 -8.99 -10.85
N ASP A 100 -8.58 -9.53 -12.06
CA ASP A 100 -7.32 -10.05 -12.60
C ASP A 100 -6.22 -9.07 -12.17
N VAL A 101 -5.18 -9.58 -11.48
CA VAL A 101 -3.96 -8.80 -11.30
C VAL A 101 -3.63 -8.24 -12.66
N LEU A 102 -3.46 -6.92 -12.75
CA LEU A 102 -3.19 -6.27 -14.03
C LEU A 102 -1.92 -6.89 -14.61
N GLU A 103 -2.08 -7.89 -15.45
CA GLU A 103 -1.01 -8.54 -16.18
C GLU A 103 -0.55 -7.52 -17.21
N LEU A 104 0.41 -6.70 -16.79
CA LEU A 104 1.02 -5.73 -17.67
C LEU A 104 1.75 -6.51 -18.73
N ASN A 105 1.37 -6.29 -19.98
CA ASN A 105 2.14 -6.84 -21.09
C ASN A 105 3.58 -6.30 -21.06
N ASP A 106 4.51 -7.05 -21.66
CA ASP A 106 5.93 -6.71 -21.69
C ASP A 106 6.21 -5.30 -22.24
N SER A 107 5.36 -4.81 -23.15
CA SER A 107 5.52 -3.48 -23.72
C SER A 107 5.24 -2.38 -22.70
N THR A 108 4.20 -2.53 -21.88
CA THR A 108 3.88 -1.61 -20.78
C THR A 108 4.97 -1.65 -19.72
N ILE A 109 5.44 -2.84 -19.34
CA ILE A 109 6.53 -3.00 -18.37
C ILE A 109 7.79 -2.27 -18.87
N ARG A 110 8.16 -2.47 -20.14
CA ARG A 110 9.31 -1.77 -20.74
C ARG A 110 9.13 -0.25 -20.74
N THR A 111 7.94 0.25 -21.07
CA THR A 111 7.65 1.69 -21.03
C THR A 111 7.79 2.24 -19.62
N MET A 112 7.32 1.52 -18.59
CA MET A 112 7.46 1.95 -17.20
C MET A 112 8.93 1.96 -16.74
N LYS A 113 9.73 0.95 -17.14
CA LYS A 113 11.17 0.93 -16.85
C LYS A 113 11.91 2.11 -17.49
N GLU A 114 11.57 2.45 -18.73
CA GLU A 114 12.13 3.62 -19.41
C GLU A 114 11.68 4.94 -18.74
N ALA A 115 10.43 5.03 -18.29
CA ALA A 115 9.96 6.18 -17.53
C ALA A 115 10.74 6.35 -16.21
N TYR A 116 10.96 5.26 -15.46
CA TYR A 116 11.82 5.27 -14.27
C TYR A 116 13.23 5.76 -14.60
N ARG A 117 13.83 5.24 -15.68
CA ARG A 117 15.16 5.64 -16.13
C ARG A 117 15.25 7.14 -16.39
N GLN A 118 14.27 7.71 -17.08
CA GLN A 118 14.22 9.14 -17.39
C GLN A 118 14.05 10.00 -16.14
N ILE A 119 13.18 9.59 -15.22
CA ILE A 119 12.98 10.31 -13.94
C ILE A 119 14.28 10.32 -13.15
N ARG A 120 14.96 9.18 -13.03
CA ARG A 120 16.18 9.10 -12.23
C ARG A 120 17.33 9.90 -12.83
N ILE A 121 17.46 9.91 -14.16
CA ILE A 121 18.40 10.80 -14.85
C ILE A 121 18.07 12.27 -14.53
N ALA A 122 16.81 12.68 -14.65
CA ALA A 122 16.39 14.05 -14.37
C ALA A 122 16.70 14.48 -12.93
N GLU A 123 16.53 13.58 -11.97
CA GLU A 123 16.86 13.82 -10.56
C GLU A 123 18.38 13.97 -10.34
N ILE A 124 19.24 13.17 -11.01
CA ILE A 124 20.70 13.38 -10.97
C ILE A 124 21.03 14.78 -11.49
N TYR A 125 20.48 15.16 -12.64
CA TYR A 125 20.68 16.51 -13.19
C TYR A 125 20.20 17.61 -12.22
N ALA A 126 19.08 17.42 -11.54
CA ALA A 126 18.56 18.39 -10.58
C ALA A 126 19.51 18.58 -9.38
N GLY A 127 20.06 17.49 -8.82
CA GLY A 127 21.04 17.56 -7.74
C GLY A 127 22.32 18.31 -8.13
N HIS A 128 22.85 18.05 -9.32
CA HIS A 128 24.01 18.79 -9.85
C HIS A 128 23.70 20.27 -10.08
N VAL A 129 22.50 20.61 -10.54
CA VAL A 129 22.07 22.02 -10.64
C VAL A 129 22.04 22.68 -9.27
N GLU A 130 21.54 21.99 -8.23
CA GLU A 130 21.57 22.51 -6.86
C GLU A 130 23.00 22.81 -6.38
N TRP A 131 23.94 21.87 -6.56
CA TRP A 131 25.34 22.04 -6.13
C TRP A 131 26.07 23.17 -6.84
N VAL A 132 25.79 23.40 -8.13
CA VAL A 132 26.30 24.58 -8.84
C VAL A 132 25.77 25.87 -8.20
N MET A 133 24.48 25.89 -7.86
CA MET A 133 23.81 27.07 -7.34
C MET A 133 24.20 27.37 -5.88
N SER A 134 24.54 26.36 -5.08
CA SER A 134 25.07 26.52 -3.72
C SER A 134 26.54 26.96 -3.71
N GLY A 135 27.26 26.78 -4.83
CA GLY A 135 28.69 27.03 -4.94
C GLY A 135 29.56 25.88 -4.41
N ASP A 136 28.96 24.71 -4.14
CA ASP A 136 29.69 23.50 -3.75
C ASP A 136 30.44 22.87 -4.93
N ASP A 137 30.04 23.19 -6.15
CA ASP A 137 30.72 22.78 -7.38
C ASP A 137 31.08 23.94 -8.32
N GLY A 138 32.22 23.81 -8.99
CA GLY A 138 32.64 24.65 -10.11
C GLY A 138 32.29 24.04 -11.48
N GLU A 139 32.49 24.79 -12.56
CA GLU A 139 32.10 24.35 -13.92
C GLU A 139 32.77 23.04 -14.38
N ASP A 140 34.01 22.80 -13.98
CA ASP A 140 34.75 21.59 -14.34
C ASP A 140 34.37 20.40 -13.45
N THR A 141 34.14 20.62 -12.15
CA THR A 141 33.82 19.54 -11.20
C THR A 141 32.43 18.96 -11.44
N VAL A 142 31.44 19.79 -11.81
CA VAL A 142 30.10 19.31 -12.20
C VAL A 142 30.14 18.40 -13.40
N ARG A 143 30.94 18.71 -14.42
CA ARG A 143 30.99 17.89 -15.64
C ARG A 143 31.60 16.51 -15.36
N GLU A 144 32.57 16.43 -14.47
CA GLU A 144 33.21 15.17 -14.09
C GLU A 144 32.27 14.35 -13.21
N ARG A 145 31.75 14.90 -12.12
CA ARG A 145 30.85 14.21 -11.20
C ARG A 145 29.54 13.77 -11.87
N LEU A 146 28.93 14.63 -12.69
CA LEU A 146 27.73 14.26 -13.44
C LEU A 146 27.96 13.05 -14.35
N LYS A 147 29.13 12.96 -15.00
CA LYS A 147 29.45 11.78 -15.82
C LYS A 147 29.63 10.53 -14.98
N GLU A 148 30.29 10.65 -13.83
CA GLU A 148 30.49 9.55 -12.89
C GLU A 148 29.16 9.03 -12.36
N ASP A 149 28.26 9.92 -11.94
CA ASP A 149 26.94 9.57 -11.42
C ASP A 149 26.04 8.93 -12.48
N LEU A 150 26.06 9.45 -13.71
CA LEU A 150 25.34 8.83 -14.83
C LEU A 150 25.86 7.41 -15.13
N VAL A 151 27.18 7.20 -15.06
CA VAL A 151 27.77 5.86 -15.26
C VAL A 151 27.45 4.93 -14.09
N ALA A 152 27.44 5.44 -12.85
CA ALA A 152 27.05 4.68 -11.67
C ALA A 152 25.58 4.24 -11.77
N PHE A 153 24.69 5.16 -12.14
CA PHE A 153 23.28 4.89 -12.35
C PHE A 153 23.03 3.85 -13.44
N GLU A 154 23.72 3.92 -14.58
CA GLU A 154 23.55 2.90 -15.64
C GLU A 154 23.97 1.50 -15.17
N LYS A 155 24.98 1.38 -14.30
CA LYS A 155 25.36 0.10 -13.68
C LYS A 155 24.28 -0.39 -12.72
N GLU A 156 23.78 0.50 -11.85
CA GLU A 156 22.71 0.21 -10.91
C GLU A 156 21.46 -0.27 -11.66
N TYR A 157 20.99 0.51 -12.64
CA TYR A 157 19.82 0.22 -13.47
C TYR A 157 19.93 -1.13 -14.18
N ALA A 158 21.11 -1.48 -14.70
CA ALA A 158 21.35 -2.78 -15.34
C ALA A 158 21.34 -3.95 -14.35
N SER A 159 21.75 -3.72 -13.10
CA SER A 159 21.79 -4.74 -12.03
C SER A 159 20.52 -4.81 -11.19
N LYS A 160 19.59 -3.86 -11.35
CA LYS A 160 18.38 -3.72 -10.55
C LYS A 160 17.46 -4.93 -10.71
N ASP A 161 17.06 -5.53 -9.59
CA ASP A 161 15.98 -6.51 -9.57
C ASP A 161 14.63 -5.79 -9.60
N TRP A 162 13.94 -5.90 -10.74
CA TRP A 162 12.65 -5.25 -10.96
C TRP A 162 11.47 -5.96 -10.27
N THR A 163 11.74 -7.03 -9.52
CA THR A 163 10.71 -7.80 -8.80
C THR A 163 10.63 -7.44 -7.31
N ASP A 164 11.62 -6.72 -6.77
CA ASP A 164 11.68 -6.31 -5.36
C ASP A 164 11.52 -4.79 -5.22
N PHE A 165 10.30 -4.34 -4.91
CA PHE A 165 9.97 -2.92 -4.76
C PHE A 165 10.07 -2.41 -3.31
N HIS A 166 10.29 -3.30 -2.33
CA HIS A 166 10.19 -2.93 -0.92
C HIS A 166 11.39 -2.13 -0.41
N ASN A 167 12.57 -2.34 -1.00
CA ASN A 167 13.81 -1.72 -0.55
C ASN A 167 14.10 -0.34 -1.19
N ASP A 168 13.32 0.07 -2.20
CA ASP A 168 13.62 1.27 -3.00
C ASP A 168 13.12 2.58 -2.38
N PHE A 169 12.14 2.53 -1.48
CA PHE A 169 11.50 3.72 -0.88
C PHE A 169 11.89 3.99 0.57
N ASP A 170 12.35 2.97 1.29
CA ASP A 170 12.67 3.07 2.73
C ASP A 170 14.00 3.79 3.01
N GLU A 171 14.87 3.96 2.00
CA GLU A 171 16.18 4.63 2.14
C GLU A 171 16.07 6.18 2.17
N TYR A 172 14.92 6.75 1.78
CA TYR A 172 14.74 8.21 1.68
C TYR A 172 14.25 8.89 2.97
N ASP A 173 13.69 8.16 3.94
CA ASP A 173 13.15 8.77 5.17
C ASP A 173 14.27 9.22 6.14
N GLU A 174 15.42 8.53 6.17
CA GLU A 174 16.53 8.91 7.06
C GLU A 174 17.37 10.07 6.51
N TRP A 175 17.59 10.13 5.18
CA TRP A 175 18.38 11.19 4.54
C TRP A 175 17.66 12.54 4.49
N PHE A 176 16.34 12.55 4.26
CA PHE A 176 15.58 13.80 4.12
C PHE A 176 15.43 14.55 5.46
N GLU A 177 15.36 13.84 6.59
CA GLU A 177 15.29 14.45 7.93
C GLU A 177 16.64 14.99 8.42
N GLU A 178 17.77 14.32 8.15
CA GLU A 178 19.09 14.80 8.56
C GLU A 178 19.52 16.08 7.82
N GLU A 179 19.21 16.21 6.51
CA GLU A 179 19.56 17.41 5.73
C GLU A 179 18.71 18.64 6.13
N ILE A 180 17.42 18.45 6.42
CA ILE A 180 16.54 19.55 6.88
C ILE A 180 16.96 20.04 8.27
N SER A 181 17.32 19.12 9.17
CA SER A 181 17.80 19.45 10.52
C SER A 181 19.11 20.26 10.49
N CYS A 182 20.07 19.87 9.64
CA CYS A 182 21.32 20.61 9.48
C CYS A 182 21.10 22.02 8.89
N ARG A 183 20.22 22.17 7.90
CA ARG A 183 19.97 23.46 7.23
C ARG A 183 19.12 24.44 8.04
N HIS A 184 18.32 23.98 9.01
CA HIS A 184 17.56 24.86 9.92
C HIS A 184 18.44 25.61 10.94
N SER A 185 19.66 25.13 11.19
CA SER A 185 20.59 25.75 12.15
C SER A 185 21.43 26.90 11.58
N LEU A 186 21.40 27.12 10.25
CA LEU A 186 22.09 28.24 9.58
C LEU A 186 21.22 29.49 9.35
N TRP A 187 19.94 29.44 9.71
CA TRP A 187 18.98 30.55 9.58
C TRP A 187 18.34 30.98 10.93
N MET A 188 18.97 30.62 12.06
CA MET A 188 18.67 31.21 13.38
C MET A 188 19.90 31.90 13.96
#